data_AF-A0A2V8TI67-F1
#
_entry.id   AF-A0A2V8TI67-F1
#
_cell.length_a   1.000
_cell.length_b   1.000
_cell.length_c   1.000
_cell.angle_alpha   90.00
_cell.angle_beta   90.00
_cell.angle_gamma   90.00
#
_symmetry.space_group_name_H-M   'P 1'
#
loop_
_entity.id
_entity.type
_entity.pdbx_description
1 polymer ?
#
loop_
_entity_poly.entity_id
_entity_poly.type
_entity_poly.pdbx_seq_one_letter_code
_entity_poly.pdbx_strand_id
1 'polypeptide(L)'
;TPTEKLTYEVEWRLIRAGTAVVESQKSHTQLKLESAGMVSALFKVNDTYSVSYEDPFCATGSLMDSLEGRRHRETKVTFDRSRNHATFLERDVIKNTVIRTNEIDVPNCVHEVVGALLELRAIPI
;
A
#
# COMPACT_ATOMS: atom_id res chain seq x y z
N THR A 1 -0.24 5.12 -18.86
CA THR A 1 -0.58 6.39 -18.19
C THR A 1 -1.63 6.09 -17.14
N PRO A 2 -1.54 6.66 -15.93
CA PRO A 2 -2.54 6.42 -14.88
C PRO A 2 -3.90 6.98 -15.30
N THR A 3 -4.97 6.29 -14.91
CA THR A 3 -6.36 6.73 -15.15
C THR A 3 -6.70 7.93 -14.26
N GLU A 4 -6.14 7.99 -13.05
CA GLU A 4 -6.27 9.10 -12.12
C GLU A 4 -4.95 9.28 -11.36
N LYS A 5 -4.54 10.53 -11.11
CA LYS A 5 -3.38 10.85 -10.28
C LYS A 5 -3.75 11.93 -9.27
N LEU A 6 -3.62 11.62 -7.99
CA LEU A 6 -3.96 12.50 -6.87
C LEU A 6 -2.68 12.79 -6.08
N THR A 7 -2.38 14.06 -5.86
CA THR A 7 -1.21 14.51 -5.10
C THR A 7 -1.69 15.27 -3.87
N TYR A 8 -1.24 14.84 -2.70
CA TYR A 8 -1.58 15.42 -1.41
C TYR A 8 -0.33 15.89 -0.70
N GLU A 9 -0.41 17.06 -0.07
CA GLU A 9 0.62 17.53 0.86
C GLU A 9 0.29 17.06 2.27
N VAL A 10 1.31 16.60 2.99
CA VAL A 10 1.17 16.15 4.37
C VAL A 10 1.77 17.22 5.26
N GLU A 11 0.96 17.76 6.16
CA GLU A 11 1.35 18.81 7.10
C GLU A 11 1.18 18.34 8.54
N TRP A 12 2.14 18.72 9.40
CA TRP A 12 2.01 18.56 10.84
C TRP A 12 2.31 19.89 11.54
N ARG A 13 1.30 20.47 12.19
CA ARG A 13 1.41 21.75 12.91
C ARG A 13 2.03 22.87 12.04
N LEU A 14 1.51 23.10 10.84
CA LEU A 14 2.02 24.10 9.88
C LEU A 14 3.42 23.81 9.32
N ILE A 15 3.98 22.63 9.58
CA ILE A 15 5.26 22.19 9.04
C ILE A 15 4.99 21.16 7.94
N ARG A 16 5.53 21.42 6.74
CA ARG A 16 5.50 20.44 5.64
C ARG A 16 6.23 19.16 6.08
N ALA A 17 5.47 18.07 6.20
CA ALA A 17 5.97 16.77 6.63
C ALA A 17 6.24 15.84 5.46
N GLY A 18 5.53 15.99 4.33
CA GLY A 18 5.73 15.12 3.17
C GLY A 18 4.76 15.33 2.03
N THR A 19 4.76 14.37 1.11
CA THR A 19 3.87 14.30 -0.05
C THR A 19 3.35 12.86 -0.18
N ALA A 20 2.08 12.71 -0.52
CA ALA A 20 1.48 11.44 -0.90
C ALA A 20 0.99 11.54 -2.35
N VAL A 21 1.36 10.58 -3.19
CA VAL A 21 0.95 10.53 -4.60
C VAL A 21 0.25 9.20 -4.84
N VAL A 22 -1.03 9.25 -5.20
CA VAL A 22 -1.82 8.08 -5.60
C VAL A 22 -1.92 8.08 -7.12
N GLU A 23 -1.54 6.98 -7.74
CA GLU A 23 -1.73 6.71 -9.16
C GLU A 23 -2.61 5.49 -9.32
N SER A 24 -3.83 5.72 -9.82
CA SER A 24 -4.85 4.67 -9.96
C SER A 24 -5.02 4.28 -11.43
N GLN A 25 -5.13 2.99 -11.66
CA GLN A 25 -5.45 2.35 -12.93
C GLN A 25 -6.64 1.41 -12.70
N LYS A 26 -7.22 0.87 -13.79
CA LYS A 26 -8.42 0.03 -13.72
C LYS A 26 -8.30 -1.16 -12.75
N SER A 27 -7.14 -1.80 -12.68
CA SER A 27 -6.92 -3.03 -11.90
C SER A 27 -5.71 -2.95 -10.96
N HIS A 28 -5.14 -1.75 -10.80
CA HIS A 28 -3.92 -1.54 -10.03
C HIS A 28 -3.90 -0.12 -9.49
N THR A 29 -3.52 0.05 -8.23
CA THR A 29 -3.26 1.37 -7.65
C THR A 29 -1.93 1.36 -6.94
N GLN A 30 -1.18 2.44 -7.10
CA GLN A 30 0.08 2.68 -6.41
C GLN A 30 -0.03 3.96 -5.58
N LEU A 31 0.48 3.93 -4.36
CA LEU A 31 0.63 5.07 -3.47
C LEU A 31 2.11 5.23 -3.16
N LYS A 32 2.65 6.42 -3.42
CA LYS A 32 4.01 6.80 -3.02
C LYS A 32 3.95 7.82 -1.88
N LEU A 33 4.72 7.59 -0.83
CA LEU A 33 4.79 8.44 0.36
C LEU A 33 6.23 8.89 0.57
N GLU A 34 6.44 10.20 0.60
CA GLU A 34 7.78 10.78 0.80
C GLU A 34 7.76 11.84 1.90
N SER A 35 8.63 11.67 2.89
CA SER A 35 8.91 12.73 3.88
C SER A 35 9.57 13.95 3.21
N ALA A 36 9.35 15.15 3.76
CA ALA A 36 9.92 16.39 3.24
C ALA A 36 10.55 17.26 4.35
N GLY A 37 11.42 18.19 3.94
CA GLY A 37 11.97 19.23 4.80
C GLY A 37 12.63 18.73 6.09
N MET A 38 12.34 19.41 7.20
CA MET A 38 12.88 19.08 8.52
C MET A 38 12.46 17.68 9.00
N VAL A 39 11.26 17.23 8.63
CA VAL A 39 10.80 15.87 8.99
C VAL A 39 11.68 14.83 8.32
N SER A 40 12.00 15.00 7.04
CA SER A 40 12.90 14.09 6.31
C SER A 40 14.31 14.04 6.91
N ALA A 41 14.80 15.16 7.45
CA ALA A 41 16.11 15.22 8.12
C ALA A 41 16.12 14.45 9.46
N LEU A 42 15.00 14.44 10.19
CA LEU A 42 14.85 13.69 11.44
C LEU A 42 14.56 12.21 11.19
N PHE A 43 13.66 11.93 10.24
CA PHE A 43 13.22 10.59 9.90
C PHE A 43 12.76 10.54 8.44
N LYS A 44 13.62 9.99 7.56
CA LYS A 44 13.31 9.84 6.14
C LYS A 44 12.28 8.72 5.95
N VAL A 45 11.19 9.03 5.26
CA VAL A 45 10.21 8.06 4.74
C VAL A 45 10.24 8.14 3.22
N ASN A 46 10.32 6.99 2.55
CA ASN A 46 10.22 6.84 1.11
C ASN A 46 9.58 5.48 0.82
N ASP A 47 8.27 5.46 0.84
CA ASP A 47 7.49 4.22 0.83
C ASP A 47 6.68 4.13 -0.46
N THR A 48 6.55 2.91 -0.95
CA THR A 48 5.69 2.59 -2.10
C THR A 48 4.75 1.47 -1.73
N TYR A 49 3.47 1.79 -1.63
CA TYR A 49 2.39 0.81 -1.54
C TYR A 49 1.82 0.56 -2.93
N SER A 50 1.54 -0.70 -3.25
CA SER A 50 0.85 -1.05 -4.48
C SER A 50 -0.12 -2.18 -4.23
N VAL A 51 -1.24 -2.16 -4.94
CA VAL A 51 -2.26 -3.19 -4.87
C VAL A 51 -2.76 -3.50 -6.27
N SER A 52 -3.01 -4.78 -6.51
CA SER A 52 -3.72 -5.28 -7.67
C SER A 52 -5.04 -5.88 -7.25
N TYR A 53 -6.07 -5.66 -8.06
CA TYR A 53 -7.42 -6.12 -7.80
C TYR A 53 -8.17 -6.45 -9.09
N GLU A 54 -9.17 -7.31 -8.98
CA GLU A 54 -10.10 -7.68 -10.04
C GLU A 54 -11.47 -7.07 -9.79
N ASP A 55 -12.32 -6.96 -10.81
CA ASP A 55 -13.69 -6.44 -10.65
C ASP A 55 -14.49 -7.30 -9.62
N PRO A 56 -15.26 -6.69 -8.69
CA PRO A 56 -15.46 -5.25 -8.46
C PRO A 56 -14.54 -4.69 -7.35
N PHE A 57 -13.22 -4.74 -7.52
CA PHE A 57 -12.17 -4.36 -6.56
C PHE A 57 -11.80 -5.41 -5.49
N CYS A 58 -11.92 -6.70 -5.82
CA CYS A 58 -11.37 -7.79 -4.99
C CYS A 58 -9.84 -7.83 -5.12
N ALA A 59 -9.12 -7.68 -4.01
CA ALA A 59 -7.67 -7.72 -3.99
C ALA A 59 -7.12 -9.09 -4.42
N THR A 60 -6.08 -9.09 -5.26
CA THR A 60 -5.31 -10.29 -5.63
C THR A 60 -3.93 -10.29 -4.97
N GLY A 61 -3.39 -9.10 -4.71
CA GLY A 61 -2.20 -8.93 -3.89
C GLY A 61 -1.87 -7.48 -3.61
N SER A 62 -1.11 -7.26 -2.55
CA SER A 62 -0.53 -5.95 -2.22
C SER A 62 0.93 -6.09 -1.84
N LEU A 63 1.68 -5.01 -2.07
CA LEU A 63 3.08 -4.89 -1.76
C LEU A 63 3.33 -3.53 -1.12
N MET A 64 3.89 -3.54 0.09
CA MET A 64 4.40 -2.37 0.78
C MET A 64 5.92 -2.46 0.81
N ASP A 65 6.59 -1.60 0.03
CA ASP A 65 8.02 -1.39 0.12
C ASP A 65 8.29 -0.13 0.96
N SER A 66 8.78 -0.33 2.19
CA SER A 66 8.99 0.73 3.17
C SER A 66 10.47 1.01 3.38
N LEU A 67 10.89 2.23 3.06
CA LEU A 67 12.23 2.75 3.36
C LEU A 67 12.13 3.87 4.39
N GLU A 68 12.28 3.47 5.65
CA GLU A 68 12.06 4.33 6.82
C GLU A 68 13.35 4.47 7.64
N GLY A 69 14.01 5.62 7.51
CA GLY A 69 15.28 5.93 8.13
C GLY A 69 16.38 4.98 7.65
N ARG A 70 16.74 4.01 8.50
CA ARG A 70 17.76 2.97 8.20
C ARG A 70 17.13 1.59 7.96
N ARG A 71 15.81 1.48 8.00
CA ARG A 71 15.07 0.23 7.84
C ARG A 71 14.54 0.17 6.41
N HIS A 72 14.66 -1.00 5.82
CA HIS A 72 14.05 -1.30 4.53
C HIS A 72 13.30 -2.61 4.67
N ARG A 73 11.97 -2.55 4.60
CA ARG A 73 11.10 -3.71 4.76
C ARG A 73 10.16 -3.83 3.58
N GLU A 74 10.02 -5.06 3.10
CA GLU A 74 9.03 -5.41 2.11
C GLU A 74 7.95 -6.27 2.78
N THR A 75 6.70 -5.86 2.65
CA THR A 75 5.54 -6.64 3.10
C THR A 75 4.67 -6.97 1.91
N LYS A 76 4.50 -8.27 1.64
CA LYS A 76 3.66 -8.78 0.56
C LYS A 76 2.46 -9.51 1.14
N VAL A 77 1.28 -9.21 0.62
CA VAL A 77 0.05 -9.97 0.86
C VAL A 77 -0.41 -10.56 -0.47
N THR A 78 -0.74 -11.85 -0.49
CA THR A 78 -1.30 -12.53 -1.65
C THR A 78 -2.64 -13.14 -1.25
N PHE A 79 -3.68 -12.84 -2.02
CA PHE A 79 -5.04 -13.30 -1.76
C PHE A 79 -5.37 -14.44 -2.73
N ASP A 80 -5.52 -15.65 -2.20
CA ASP A 80 -5.96 -16.81 -2.96
C ASP A 80 -7.47 -16.99 -2.79
N ARG A 81 -8.22 -16.44 -3.75
CA ARG A 81 -9.68 -16.52 -3.80
C ARG A 81 -10.18 -17.95 -3.96
N SER A 82 -9.41 -18.82 -4.60
CA SER A 82 -9.79 -20.21 -4.84
C SER A 82 -9.71 -21.06 -3.57
N ARG A 83 -8.79 -20.69 -2.69
CA ARG A 83 -8.59 -21.35 -1.39
C ARG A 83 -9.24 -20.63 -0.23
N ASN A 84 -9.76 -19.42 -0.41
CA ASN A 84 -10.26 -18.56 0.68
C ASN A 84 -9.17 -18.29 1.74
N HIS A 85 -7.92 -18.10 1.28
CA HIS A 85 -6.77 -17.86 2.15
C HIS A 85 -5.99 -16.63 1.70
N ALA A 86 -5.36 -15.94 2.63
CA ALA A 86 -4.39 -14.90 2.34
C ALA A 86 -3.04 -15.23 2.99
N THR A 87 -1.96 -15.05 2.25
CA THR A 87 -0.59 -15.22 2.75
C THR A 87 0.05 -13.87 2.96
N PHE A 88 0.62 -13.66 4.14
CA PHE A 88 1.39 -12.49 4.53
C PHE A 88 2.87 -12.88 4.61
N LEU A 89 3.75 -12.11 3.96
CA LEU A 89 5.19 -12.28 4.00
C LEU A 89 5.86 -10.93 4.24
N GLU A 90 6.67 -10.83 5.29
CA GLU A 90 7.46 -9.65 5.60
C GLU A 90 8.95 -9.99 5.57
N ARG A 91 9.75 -9.20 4.86
CA ARG A 91 11.20 -9.36 4.69
C ARG A 91 11.93 -8.09 5.09
N ASP A 92 13.04 -8.25 5.81
CA ASP A 92 14.06 -7.21 5.95
C ASP A 92 14.92 -7.25 4.69
N VAL A 93 14.82 -6.23 3.85
CA VAL A 93 15.49 -6.19 2.53
C VAL A 93 17.00 -6.04 2.69
N ILE A 94 17.45 -5.24 3.68
CA ILE A 94 18.87 -5.01 3.94
C ILE A 94 19.54 -6.28 4.45
N LYS A 95 18.90 -7.00 5.36
CA LYS A 95 19.43 -8.25 5.92
C LYS A 95 19.14 -9.46 5.06
N ASN A 96 18.26 -9.32 4.07
CA ASN A 96 17.75 -10.40 3.23
C ASN A 96 17.15 -11.57 4.06
N THR A 97 16.41 -11.24 5.12
CA THR A 97 15.83 -12.22 6.05
C THR A 97 14.31 -12.11 6.08
N VAL A 98 13.62 -13.23 6.07
CA VAL A 98 12.17 -13.26 6.35
C VAL A 98 11.95 -12.97 7.84
N ILE A 99 11.17 -11.93 8.13
CA ILE A 99 10.83 -11.51 9.49
C ILE A 99 9.60 -12.28 9.96
N ARG A 100 8.60 -12.41 9.07
CA ARG A 100 7.31 -12.98 9.42
C ARG A 100 6.63 -13.59 8.20
N THR A 101 6.02 -14.74 8.41
CA THR A 101 5.12 -15.38 7.46
C THR A 101 3.87 -15.83 8.20
N ASN A 102 2.69 -15.51 7.69
CA ASN A 102 1.44 -16.06 8.22
C ASN A 102 0.47 -16.38 7.08
N GLU A 103 -0.48 -17.24 7.36
CA GLU A 103 -1.62 -17.52 6.50
C GLU A 103 -2.89 -17.36 7.33
N ILE A 104 -3.92 -16.80 6.74
CA ILE A 104 -5.21 -16.57 7.40
C ILE A 104 -6.36 -16.94 6.46
N ASP A 105 -7.46 -17.42 7.02
CA ASP A 105 -8.72 -17.58 6.29
C ASP A 105 -9.32 -16.21 5.96
N VAL A 106 -9.83 -16.07 4.75
CA VAL A 106 -10.47 -14.84 4.25
C VAL A 106 -11.69 -15.17 3.39
N PRO A 107 -12.66 -14.26 3.24
CA PRO A 107 -13.73 -14.43 2.26
C PRO A 107 -13.18 -14.53 0.84
N ASN A 108 -14.00 -15.06 -0.08
CA ASN A 108 -13.63 -15.21 -1.49
C ASN A 108 -13.25 -13.88 -2.17
N CYS A 109 -13.78 -12.76 -1.68
CA CYS A 109 -13.41 -11.42 -2.12
C CYS A 109 -13.01 -10.61 -0.89
N VAL A 110 -11.77 -10.12 -0.88
CA VAL A 110 -11.27 -9.19 0.12
C VAL A 110 -11.11 -7.83 -0.53
N HIS A 111 -11.86 -6.85 -0.04
CA HIS A 111 -11.59 -5.45 -0.35
C HIS A 111 -10.56 -4.96 0.67
N GLU A 112 -9.29 -4.90 0.26
CA GLU A 112 -8.28 -4.22 1.07
C GLU A 112 -8.52 -2.70 1.05
N VAL A 113 -7.75 -1.93 1.80
CA VAL A 113 -7.99 -0.50 2.06
C VAL A 113 -8.31 0.30 0.78
N VAL A 114 -7.52 0.19 -0.29
CA VAL A 114 -7.78 0.94 -1.52
C VAL A 114 -8.99 0.39 -2.27
N GLY A 115 -9.08 -0.93 -2.44
CA GLY A 115 -10.22 -1.59 -3.08
C GLY A 115 -11.55 -1.28 -2.40
N ALA A 116 -11.57 -1.24 -1.06
CA ALA A 116 -12.75 -0.88 -0.26
C ALA A 116 -13.15 0.58 -0.46
N LEU A 117 -12.18 1.51 -0.48
CA LEU A 117 -12.47 2.92 -0.75
C LEU A 117 -12.98 3.14 -2.18
N LEU A 118 -12.46 2.40 -3.15
CA LEU A 118 -12.94 2.44 -4.53
C LEU A 118 -14.35 1.87 -4.67
N GLU A 119 -14.66 0.76 -3.99
CA GLU A 119 -16.00 0.19 -3.94
C GLU A 119 -16.99 1.18 -3.32
N LEU A 120 -16.67 1.77 -2.16
CA LEU A 120 -17.51 2.78 -1.51
C LEU A 120 -17.75 4.00 -2.41
N ARG A 121 -16.74 4.45 -3.17
CA ARG A 121 -16.88 5.55 -4.15
C ARG A 121 -17.84 5.20 -5.29
N ALA A 122 -17.99 3.92 -5.62
CA ALA A 122 -18.87 3.44 -6.69
C ALA A 122 -20.33 3.27 -6.25
N ILE A 123 -20.61 3.26 -4.94
CA ILE A 123 -21.97 3.15 -4.41
C ILE A 123 -22.69 4.49 -4.62
N PRO A 124 -23.86 4.51 -5.28
CA PRO A 124 -24.67 5.71 -5.40
C PRO A 124 -25.21 6.14 -4.03
N ILE A 125 -25.16 7.45 -3.76
CA ILE A 125 -25.75 8.08 -2.57
C ILE A 125 -27.27 8.14 -2.72
#